data_AF-A0AA42ZDX4-F1
#
_entry.id   AF-A0AA42ZDX4-F1
#
_cell.length_a   1.000
_cell.length_b   1.000
_cell.length_c   1.000
_cell.angle_alpha   90.00
_cell.angle_beta   90.00
_cell.angle_gamma   90.00
#
_symmetry.space_group_name_H-M   'P 1'
#
loop_
_entity.id
_entity.type
_entity.pdbx_description
1 polymer ?
#
loop_
_entity_poly.entity_id
_entity_poly.type
_entity_poly.pdbx_seq_one_letter_code
_entity_poly.pdbx_strand_id
1 'polypeptide(L)'
;MMRKYDAKTSRPVSPVRYLVLQMTALLIGLTMLLAGCSSDETSEEKPTTENQTKSVTQRDSATMAALRDSGTLNVEYIPPDVPFDLNGTPVVVGGVRCVPATQWEDLGASGEMVAHYRYGPLKNETEQAEAAIYFFGAQGADYEKIMDRWIDQISIGDGRDSRQTARQHDREIGGMKAHVLSMDGIYTPATEGFDREDTGVRDYYRVVGVVIEAPGGNVYFKLTGPDYTGRVMIDQFMNMVYRVRRI
;
A
#
# COMPACT_ATOMS: atom_id res chain seq x y z
N MET A 1 60.03 0.52 38.22
CA MET A 1 59.71 0.21 39.63
C MET A 1 58.22 -0.09 39.74
N MET A 2 57.80 -0.85 40.78
CA MET A 2 56.41 -1.22 41.13
C MET A 2 55.43 -1.62 40.00
N ARG A 3 55.07 -2.92 39.96
CA ARG A 3 53.72 -3.38 39.57
C ARG A 3 52.92 -3.64 40.85
N LYS A 4 51.57 -3.58 40.80
CA LYS A 4 50.67 -4.53 41.48
C LYS A 4 49.34 -4.69 40.73
N TYR A 5 49.00 -5.94 40.39
CA TYR A 5 47.62 -6.47 40.40
C TYR A 5 47.35 -6.97 41.85
N ASP A 6 46.18 -7.44 42.31
CA ASP A 6 44.99 -8.02 41.65
C ASP A 6 43.77 -8.00 42.62
N ALA A 7 42.60 -8.50 42.19
CA ALA A 7 41.69 -9.42 42.92
C ALA A 7 40.17 -9.06 43.02
N LYS A 8 39.36 -9.95 42.44
CA LYS A 8 38.10 -10.55 42.95
C LYS A 8 36.80 -9.72 43.16
N THR A 9 35.87 -9.93 42.22
CA THR A 9 34.48 -10.45 42.40
C THR A 9 33.56 -9.92 43.52
N SER A 10 32.39 -9.37 43.15
CA SER A 10 31.21 -9.25 44.04
C SER A 10 29.83 -9.26 43.30
N ARG A 11 29.21 -10.44 43.29
CA ARG A 11 27.76 -10.78 43.22
C ARG A 11 27.57 -11.93 44.26
N PRO A 12 26.37 -12.45 44.63
CA PRO A 12 24.97 -12.00 44.34
C PRO A 12 24.47 -10.98 45.41
N VAL A 13 23.26 -10.90 46.01
CA VAL A 13 22.04 -11.76 46.08
C VAL A 13 20.77 -10.91 46.33
N SER A 14 19.58 -11.47 46.07
CA SER A 14 18.28 -11.07 46.65
C SER A 14 18.05 -11.75 48.01
N PRO A 15 16.96 -11.46 48.77
CA PRO A 15 15.73 -12.27 48.60
C PRO A 15 14.39 -11.58 49.00
N VAL A 16 13.30 -12.39 49.01
CA VAL A 16 12.03 -12.26 49.76
C VAL A 16 10.81 -11.57 49.09
N ARG A 17 9.98 -12.43 48.48
CA ARG A 17 8.50 -12.53 48.57
C ARG A 17 7.63 -11.26 48.47
N TYR A 18 6.75 -11.25 47.48
CA TYR A 18 5.31 -11.10 47.74
C TYR A 18 4.54 -12.24 47.07
N LEU A 19 4.01 -13.15 47.89
CA LEU A 19 2.97 -14.13 47.53
C LEU A 19 1.94 -14.07 48.66
N VAL A 20 0.73 -13.61 48.35
CA VAL A 20 -0.40 -13.60 49.29
C VAL A 20 -1.58 -14.25 48.58
N LEU A 21 -2.31 -15.10 49.29
CA LEU A 21 -3.23 -16.10 48.75
C LEU A 21 -4.56 -16.04 49.52
N GLN A 22 -5.63 -15.59 48.85
CA GLN A 22 -7.03 -15.68 49.30
C GLN A 22 -7.98 -15.67 48.10
N MET A 23 -9.15 -16.31 48.10
CA MET A 23 -9.58 -17.54 48.81
C MET A 23 -10.81 -18.15 48.07
N THR A 24 -11.20 -19.39 48.35
CA THR A 24 -12.21 -20.14 47.56
C THR A 24 -13.62 -20.18 48.16
N ALA A 25 -14.63 -19.88 47.35
CA ALA A 25 -16.04 -20.32 47.46
C ALA A 25 -16.72 -20.21 46.07
N LEU A 26 -17.51 -21.11 45.46
CA LEU A 26 -18.06 -22.46 45.72
C LEU A 26 -19.61 -22.52 45.84
N LEU A 27 -20.23 -23.24 44.87
CA LEU A 27 -21.48 -24.05 44.94
C LEU A 27 -22.89 -23.47 44.58
N ILE A 28 -23.62 -24.29 43.79
CA ILE A 28 -25.09 -24.45 43.54
C ILE A 28 -25.92 -23.31 42.90
N GLY A 29 -26.76 -23.67 41.91
CA GLY A 29 -27.81 -22.81 41.33
C GLY A 29 -28.71 -23.45 40.25
N LEU A 30 -29.22 -24.67 40.45
CA LEU A 30 -30.04 -25.41 39.46
C LEU A 30 -31.55 -25.27 39.73
N THR A 31 -32.37 -24.78 38.76
CA THR A 31 -33.66 -25.39 38.33
C THR A 31 -34.41 -24.63 37.19
N MET A 32 -34.95 -25.41 36.24
CA MET A 32 -36.34 -25.46 35.69
C MET A 32 -37.31 -24.26 35.76
N LEU A 33 -38.35 -24.12 34.91
CA LEU A 33 -38.74 -24.62 33.56
C LEU A 33 -40.12 -23.95 33.19
N LEU A 34 -40.75 -24.34 32.06
CA LEU A 34 -42.11 -23.94 31.58
C LEU A 34 -42.21 -22.49 31.06
N ALA A 35 -43.04 -22.12 30.08
CA ALA A 35 -43.86 -22.83 29.09
C ALA A 35 -43.70 -22.06 27.74
N GLY A 36 -44.05 -22.52 26.53
CA GLY A 36 -44.92 -23.61 26.11
C GLY A 36 -46.09 -23.04 25.29
N CYS A 37 -46.26 -23.47 24.04
CA CYS A 37 -47.42 -23.17 23.19
C CYS A 37 -47.66 -24.32 22.19
N SER A 38 -48.92 -24.56 21.89
CA SER A 38 -49.44 -25.52 20.92
C SER A 38 -50.55 -24.85 20.13
N SER A 39 -50.67 -25.18 18.84
CA SER A 39 -51.92 -25.42 18.09
C SER A 39 -51.65 -25.35 16.59
N ASP A 40 -52.42 -26.12 15.81
CA ASP A 40 -52.55 -25.96 14.36
C ASP A 40 -53.30 -24.67 14.00
N GLU A 41 -53.11 -24.18 12.77
CA GLU A 41 -54.23 -24.04 11.80
C GLU A 41 -53.72 -23.73 10.38
N THR A 42 -54.62 -23.79 9.38
CA THR A 42 -54.33 -23.54 7.96
C THR A 42 -55.30 -22.52 7.37
N SER A 43 -54.76 -21.40 6.87
CA SER A 43 -55.35 -20.50 5.84
C SER A 43 -54.20 -19.64 5.29
N GLU A 44 -53.98 -19.53 3.98
CA GLU A 44 -54.78 -18.89 2.91
C GLU A 44 -54.50 -17.37 2.79
N GLU A 45 -54.62 -16.84 1.58
CA GLU A 45 -53.75 -15.77 1.07
C GLU A 45 -54.35 -14.35 1.12
N LYS A 46 -53.51 -13.34 1.43
CA LYS A 46 -53.63 -12.00 0.81
C LYS A 46 -52.31 -11.21 0.84
N PRO A 47 -51.94 -10.49 -0.24
CA PRO A 47 -50.68 -9.74 -0.29
C PRO A 47 -50.81 -8.32 0.28
N THR A 48 -49.80 -7.89 1.04
CA THR A 48 -49.60 -6.49 1.44
C THR A 48 -48.14 -6.10 1.20
N THR A 49 -47.91 -4.93 0.57
CA THR A 49 -46.60 -4.51 0.06
C THR A 49 -45.74 -3.84 1.13
N GLU A 50 -44.86 -4.59 1.81
CA GLU A 50 -43.86 -3.98 2.71
C GLU A 50 -42.55 -4.79 2.83
N ASN A 51 -41.54 -4.43 2.02
CA ASN A 51 -40.10 -4.49 2.37
C ASN A 51 -39.21 -3.92 1.25
N GLN A 52 -38.67 -2.71 1.42
CA GLN A 52 -37.57 -2.16 0.60
C GLN A 52 -36.36 -1.70 1.45
N THR A 53 -36.02 -2.44 2.51
CA THR A 53 -34.85 -2.11 3.37
C THR A 53 -33.97 -3.33 3.65
N LYS A 54 -33.55 -4.06 2.60
CA LYS A 54 -32.61 -5.22 2.71
C LYS A 54 -32.04 -5.73 1.37
N SER A 55 -31.58 -4.86 0.45
CA SER A 55 -31.11 -5.35 -0.87
C SER A 55 -30.01 -4.56 -1.60
N VAL A 56 -29.25 -3.70 -0.91
CA VAL A 56 -28.09 -2.98 -1.49
C VAL A 56 -26.80 -3.78 -1.29
N THR A 57 -26.32 -3.89 -0.04
CA THR A 57 -24.98 -4.38 0.34
C THR A 57 -24.62 -5.81 -0.13
N GLN A 58 -25.60 -6.64 -0.50
CA GLN A 58 -25.37 -8.02 -0.94
C GLN A 58 -25.32 -8.19 -2.47
N ARG A 59 -25.74 -7.18 -3.25
CA ARG A 59 -25.70 -7.24 -4.72
C ARG A 59 -24.33 -6.89 -5.29
N ASP A 60 -23.61 -6.01 -4.61
CA ASP A 60 -22.32 -5.49 -5.08
C ASP A 60 -21.22 -6.57 -4.99
N SER A 61 -21.18 -7.35 -3.90
CA SER A 61 -20.19 -8.43 -3.72
C SER A 61 -20.30 -9.54 -4.77
N ALA A 62 -21.52 -9.93 -5.13
CA ALA A 62 -21.76 -10.93 -6.18
C ALA A 62 -21.39 -10.39 -7.57
N THR A 63 -21.66 -9.10 -7.82
CA THR A 63 -21.28 -8.43 -9.08
C THR A 63 -19.75 -8.33 -9.21
N MET A 64 -19.05 -7.96 -8.14
CA MET A 64 -17.58 -7.93 -8.11
C MET A 64 -16.94 -9.32 -8.26
N ALA A 65 -17.59 -10.39 -7.77
CA ALA A 65 -17.12 -11.75 -8.02
C ALA A 65 -17.29 -12.15 -9.50
N ALA A 66 -18.45 -11.87 -10.10
CA ALA A 66 -18.72 -12.19 -11.51
C ALA A 66 -17.81 -11.42 -12.49
N LEU A 67 -17.40 -10.20 -12.15
CA LEU A 67 -16.47 -9.39 -12.94
C LEU A 67 -15.02 -9.92 -12.97
N ARG A 68 -14.65 -10.87 -12.10
CA ARG A 68 -13.30 -11.49 -12.09
C ARG A 68 -13.19 -12.71 -13.02
N ASP A 69 -14.30 -13.39 -13.27
CA ASP A 69 -14.34 -14.67 -14.00
C ASP A 69 -14.31 -14.49 -15.53
N SER A 70 -14.73 -13.33 -16.03
CA SER A 70 -14.94 -13.06 -17.45
C SER A 70 -13.67 -12.73 -18.26
N GLY A 71 -12.48 -12.67 -17.63
CA GLY A 71 -11.19 -12.46 -18.30
C GLY A 71 -11.02 -11.14 -19.07
N THR A 72 -11.99 -10.24 -19.00
CA THR A 72 -12.15 -9.08 -19.91
C THR A 72 -12.38 -7.78 -19.16
N LEU A 73 -11.60 -7.54 -18.09
CA LEU A 73 -11.49 -6.23 -17.43
C LEU A 73 -10.69 -5.21 -18.28
N ASN A 74 -11.06 -5.07 -19.56
CA ASN A 74 -10.83 -3.85 -20.34
C ASN A 74 -11.82 -2.77 -19.90
N VAL A 75 -11.87 -2.51 -18.58
CA VAL A 75 -12.49 -1.29 -18.05
C VAL A 75 -11.54 -0.16 -18.41
N GLU A 76 -11.92 0.63 -19.41
CA GLU A 76 -11.16 1.81 -19.82
C GLU A 76 -10.90 2.69 -18.60
N TYR A 77 -9.62 2.92 -18.29
CA TYR A 77 -9.24 3.61 -17.06
C TYR A 77 -9.47 5.11 -17.20
N ILE A 78 -10.69 5.52 -16.88
CA ILE A 78 -11.02 6.92 -16.60
C ILE A 78 -10.42 7.25 -15.22
N PRO A 79 -9.38 8.12 -15.12
CA PRO A 79 -8.90 8.56 -13.83
C PRO A 79 -9.97 9.39 -13.12
N PRO A 80 -10.13 9.25 -11.79
CA PRO A 80 -11.05 10.09 -11.03
C PRO A 80 -10.55 11.54 -11.01
N ASP A 81 -11.36 12.46 -11.55
CA ASP A 81 -11.08 13.91 -11.55
C ASP A 81 -11.17 14.48 -10.13
N VAL A 82 -10.05 14.39 -9.41
CA VAL A 82 -9.85 14.92 -8.05
C VAL A 82 -8.85 16.07 -8.15
N PRO A 83 -9.29 17.34 -8.00
CA PRO A 83 -8.42 18.49 -8.16
C PRO A 83 -7.17 18.45 -7.28
N PHE A 84 -6.03 18.72 -7.89
CA PHE A 84 -4.71 18.77 -7.26
C PHE A 84 -3.93 19.99 -7.76
N ASP A 85 -2.89 20.39 -7.03
CA ASP A 85 -2.05 21.53 -7.40
C ASP A 85 -0.57 21.26 -7.18
N LEU A 86 0.21 21.34 -8.26
CA LEU A 86 1.64 21.00 -8.32
C LEU A 86 2.52 22.21 -7.93
N ASN A 87 2.27 22.75 -6.74
CA ASN A 87 2.98 23.88 -6.12
C ASN A 87 3.65 23.52 -4.78
N GLY A 88 3.89 22.22 -4.51
CA GLY A 88 4.65 21.78 -3.33
C GLY A 88 6.13 22.16 -3.38
N THR A 89 6.91 21.73 -2.39
CA THR A 89 8.35 22.01 -2.31
C THR A 89 9.08 21.41 -3.53
N PRO A 90 9.77 22.20 -4.37
CA PRO A 90 10.41 21.65 -5.57
C PRO A 90 11.60 20.73 -5.24
N VAL A 91 11.56 19.51 -5.75
CA VAL A 91 12.67 18.55 -5.64
C VAL A 91 13.63 18.77 -6.81
N VAL A 92 14.92 18.87 -6.51
CA VAL A 92 15.99 19.09 -7.49
C VAL A 92 17.05 18.00 -7.31
N VAL A 93 17.26 17.19 -8.35
CA VAL A 93 18.11 15.99 -8.30
C VAL A 93 18.54 15.60 -9.72
N GLY A 94 19.72 14.99 -9.91
CA GLY A 94 20.13 14.41 -11.19
C GLY A 94 20.18 15.35 -12.41
N GLY A 95 20.21 16.67 -12.23
CA GLY A 95 20.08 17.64 -13.33
C GLY A 95 18.64 17.86 -13.82
N VAL A 96 17.65 17.50 -12.99
CA VAL A 96 16.24 17.80 -13.20
C VAL A 96 15.59 18.46 -11.97
N ARG A 97 14.46 19.12 -12.21
CA ARG A 97 13.54 19.66 -11.22
C ARG A 97 12.13 19.11 -11.45
N CYS A 98 11.46 18.71 -10.38
CA CYS A 98 10.01 18.45 -10.35
C CYS A 98 9.35 19.23 -9.21
N VAL A 99 8.01 19.20 -9.15
CA VAL A 99 7.22 19.87 -8.11
C VAL A 99 6.06 18.94 -7.72
N PRO A 100 5.99 18.44 -6.47
CA PRO A 100 4.95 17.53 -6.01
C PRO A 100 3.61 18.25 -5.81
N ALA A 101 2.55 17.47 -5.64
CA ALA A 101 1.23 18.00 -5.31
C ALA A 101 1.21 18.53 -3.87
N THR A 102 0.60 19.69 -3.66
CA THR A 102 0.36 20.31 -2.33
C THR A 102 -0.55 19.48 -1.43
N GLN A 103 -1.27 18.51 -2.01
CA GLN A 103 -2.16 17.57 -1.34
C GLN A 103 -1.40 16.37 -0.72
N TRP A 104 -0.10 16.21 -0.98
CA TRP A 104 0.70 15.11 -0.45
C TRP A 104 1.36 15.47 0.88
N GLU A 105 1.38 14.51 1.81
CA GLU A 105 2.18 14.56 3.03
C GLU A 105 3.65 14.31 2.67
N ASP A 106 4.54 15.25 2.95
CA ASP A 106 5.99 15.13 2.73
C ASP A 106 6.65 14.46 3.95
N LEU A 107 7.25 13.29 3.73
CA LEU A 107 7.94 12.49 4.75
C LEU A 107 9.45 12.74 4.79
N GLY A 108 9.96 13.60 3.91
CA GLY A 108 11.37 13.92 3.78
C GLY A 108 12.16 12.93 2.91
N ALA A 109 13.47 12.84 3.19
CA ALA A 109 14.44 12.07 2.42
C ALA A 109 15.23 11.11 3.34
N SER A 110 15.62 9.95 2.81
CA SER A 110 16.36 8.92 3.54
C SER A 110 17.30 8.15 2.60
N GLY A 111 18.62 8.28 2.80
CA GLY A 111 19.62 7.66 1.94
C GLY A 111 19.49 8.12 0.48
N GLU A 112 19.37 7.16 -0.43
CA GLU A 112 19.19 7.39 -1.86
C GLU A 112 17.74 7.75 -2.25
N MET A 113 16.78 7.67 -1.31
CA MET A 113 15.42 8.19 -1.47
C MET A 113 15.42 9.70 -1.18
N VAL A 114 15.52 10.51 -2.22
CA VAL A 114 15.67 11.97 -2.13
C VAL A 114 14.36 12.72 -1.83
N ALA A 115 13.22 12.05 -1.96
CA ALA A 115 11.92 12.52 -1.47
C ALA A 115 10.94 11.34 -1.31
N HIS A 116 10.03 11.43 -0.33
CA HIS A 116 9.02 10.43 -0.02
C HIS A 116 7.72 11.12 0.40
N TYR A 117 6.59 10.65 -0.14
CA TYR A 117 5.28 11.30 -0.07
C TYR A 117 4.17 10.30 0.24
N ARG A 118 3.14 10.75 0.96
CA ARG A 118 1.90 9.99 1.20
C ARG A 118 0.65 10.74 0.73
N TYR A 119 -0.39 9.98 0.39
CA TYR A 119 -1.70 10.52 0.03
C TYR A 119 -2.84 9.58 0.44
N GLY A 120 -3.98 10.16 0.80
CA GLY A 120 -5.15 9.44 1.32
C GLY A 120 -5.00 9.00 2.78
N PRO A 121 -5.72 7.95 3.24
CA PRO A 121 -6.59 7.07 2.44
C PRO A 121 -7.85 7.79 1.91
N LEU A 122 -8.51 7.20 0.92
CA LEU A 122 -9.76 7.71 0.33
C LEU A 122 -10.89 6.67 0.36
N LYS A 123 -12.14 7.16 0.32
CA LYS A 123 -13.38 6.36 0.44
C LYS A 123 -13.37 5.50 1.72
N ASN A 124 -13.33 4.18 1.55
CA ASN A 124 -13.40 3.18 2.61
C ASN A 124 -12.09 2.37 2.72
N GLU A 125 -11.03 2.80 2.02
CA GLU A 125 -9.70 2.18 2.13
C GLU A 125 -9.06 2.60 3.46
N THR A 126 -8.21 1.74 4.02
CA THR A 126 -7.49 2.00 5.28
C THR A 126 -6.02 2.33 5.09
N GLU A 127 -5.52 2.24 3.85
CA GLU A 127 -4.10 2.38 3.52
C GLU A 127 -3.86 3.56 2.58
N GLN A 128 -2.69 4.17 2.71
CA GLN A 128 -2.29 5.32 1.92
C GLN A 128 -1.61 4.87 0.62
N ALA A 129 -1.67 5.71 -0.40
CA ALA A 129 -0.73 5.62 -1.51
C ALA A 129 0.57 6.34 -1.13
N GLU A 130 1.71 5.79 -1.56
CA GLU A 130 3.03 6.38 -1.37
C GLU A 130 3.68 6.69 -2.72
N ALA A 131 4.39 7.81 -2.81
CA ALA A 131 5.25 8.13 -3.95
C ALA A 131 6.65 8.48 -3.46
N ALA A 132 7.68 7.98 -4.15
CA ALA A 132 9.08 8.17 -3.79
C ALA A 132 9.92 8.54 -5.01
N ILE A 133 10.98 9.31 -4.77
CA ILE A 133 11.97 9.69 -5.77
C ILE A 133 13.33 9.19 -5.28
N TYR A 134 14.02 8.38 -6.07
CA TYR A 134 15.35 7.85 -5.77
C TYR A 134 16.39 8.32 -6.78
N PHE A 135 17.64 8.46 -6.31
CA PHE A 135 18.77 8.84 -7.14
C PHE A 135 20.08 8.23 -6.63
N PHE A 136 20.72 7.44 -7.47
CA PHE A 136 21.89 6.63 -7.13
C PHE A 136 23.23 7.26 -7.58
N GLY A 137 23.24 8.59 -7.76
CA GLY A 137 24.38 9.32 -8.30
C GLY A 137 24.56 9.14 -9.82
N ALA A 138 25.61 9.75 -10.36
CA ALA A 138 25.85 9.85 -11.81
C ALA A 138 26.09 8.52 -12.52
N GLN A 139 26.54 7.48 -11.81
CA GLN A 139 26.67 6.13 -12.37
C GLN A 139 25.32 5.42 -12.49
N GLY A 140 24.32 5.83 -11.70
CA GLY A 140 22.99 5.23 -11.64
C GLY A 140 22.97 3.82 -11.06
N ALA A 141 21.76 3.29 -10.92
CA ALA A 141 21.54 1.85 -10.97
C ALA A 141 21.28 1.43 -12.43
N ASP A 142 21.27 0.13 -12.69
CA ASP A 142 20.72 -0.40 -13.94
C ASP A 142 19.18 -0.27 -13.91
N TYR A 143 18.60 0.46 -14.88
CA TYR A 143 17.16 0.74 -14.86
C TYR A 143 16.30 -0.51 -15.12
N GLU A 144 16.80 -1.45 -15.92
CA GLU A 144 16.11 -2.71 -16.24
C GLU A 144 16.01 -3.56 -14.97
N LYS A 145 17.09 -3.64 -14.19
CA LYS A 145 17.10 -4.34 -12.89
C LYS A 145 16.20 -3.68 -11.83
N ILE A 146 16.03 -2.35 -11.87
CA ILE A 146 15.09 -1.66 -10.97
C ILE A 146 13.63 -1.92 -11.40
N MET A 147 13.35 -1.94 -12.70
CA MET A 147 12.02 -2.30 -13.21
C MET A 147 11.69 -3.77 -12.96
N ASP A 148 12.61 -4.70 -13.20
CA ASP A 148 12.48 -6.12 -12.84
C ASP A 148 12.10 -6.29 -11.36
N ARG A 149 12.82 -5.63 -10.46
CA ARG A 149 12.52 -5.63 -9.02
C ARG A 149 11.12 -5.08 -8.71
N TRP A 150 10.66 -4.05 -9.41
CA TRP A 150 9.30 -3.51 -9.24
C TRP A 150 8.22 -4.42 -9.83
N ILE A 151 8.55 -5.23 -10.85
CA ILE A 151 7.69 -6.27 -11.40
C ILE A 151 7.59 -7.46 -10.42
N ASP A 152 8.71 -7.89 -9.84
CA ASP A 152 8.78 -8.98 -8.86
C ASP A 152 8.10 -8.63 -7.51
N GLN A 153 7.80 -7.35 -7.25
CA GLN A 153 6.94 -6.91 -6.15
C GLN A 153 5.45 -7.17 -6.38
N ILE A 154 5.03 -7.59 -7.57
CA ILE A 154 3.64 -7.94 -7.88
C ILE A 154 3.52 -9.43 -8.20
N SER A 155 2.48 -10.07 -7.67
CA SER A 155 2.01 -11.39 -8.09
C SER A 155 0.59 -11.30 -8.64
N ILE A 156 0.29 -12.03 -9.71
CA ILE A 156 -1.04 -12.03 -10.34
C ILE A 156 -1.87 -13.15 -9.73
N GLY A 157 -3.06 -12.82 -9.20
CA GLY A 157 -3.90 -13.75 -8.43
C GLY A 157 -4.50 -14.92 -9.23
N ASP A 158 -4.29 -14.97 -10.55
CA ASP A 158 -4.64 -16.10 -11.44
C ASP A 158 -3.43 -17.00 -11.78
N GLY A 159 -2.25 -16.71 -11.22
CA GLY A 159 -1.02 -17.49 -11.42
C GLY A 159 -0.24 -17.15 -12.69
N ARG A 160 -0.65 -16.14 -13.47
CA ARG A 160 0.17 -15.65 -14.60
C ARG A 160 1.48 -15.01 -14.13
N ASP A 161 2.49 -15.12 -14.99
CA ASP A 161 3.76 -14.41 -14.85
C ASP A 161 3.54 -12.89 -14.90
N SER A 162 3.90 -12.23 -13.80
CA SER A 162 3.83 -10.78 -13.63
C SER A 162 4.53 -10.02 -14.77
N ARG A 163 5.64 -10.54 -15.30
CA ARG A 163 6.41 -9.92 -16.40
C ARG A 163 5.63 -9.85 -17.70
N GLN A 164 4.69 -10.78 -17.93
CA GLN A 164 3.80 -10.79 -19.09
C GLN A 164 2.58 -9.87 -18.92
N THR A 165 2.30 -9.42 -17.69
CA THR A 165 1.25 -8.43 -17.40
C THR A 165 1.78 -7.00 -17.24
N ALA A 166 3.10 -6.84 -17.11
CA ALA A 166 3.78 -5.56 -16.93
C ALA A 166 3.62 -4.65 -18.15
N ARG A 167 2.87 -3.55 -18.01
CA ARG A 167 2.68 -2.57 -19.09
C ARG A 167 3.86 -1.62 -19.09
N GLN A 168 4.82 -1.88 -19.96
CA GLN A 168 6.04 -1.10 -20.15
C GLN A 168 6.04 -0.33 -21.48
N HIS A 169 6.47 0.94 -21.46
CA HIS A 169 6.64 1.75 -22.67
C HIS A 169 7.57 2.95 -22.46
N ASP A 170 8.26 3.37 -23.52
CA ASP A 170 9.14 4.55 -23.52
C ASP A 170 8.34 5.84 -23.86
N ARG A 171 8.81 6.98 -23.35
CA ARG A 171 8.36 8.33 -23.71
C ARG A 171 9.54 9.32 -23.67
N GLU A 172 9.33 10.50 -24.24
CA GLU A 172 10.15 11.67 -23.94
C GLU A 172 9.48 12.52 -22.86
N ILE A 173 10.24 12.96 -21.85
CA ILE A 173 9.79 13.83 -20.77
C ILE A 173 10.79 14.97 -20.65
N GLY A 174 10.35 16.20 -20.94
CA GLY A 174 11.19 17.40 -20.80
C GLY A 174 12.47 17.42 -21.63
N GLY A 175 12.50 16.73 -22.78
CA GLY A 175 13.70 16.57 -23.62
C GLY A 175 14.66 15.46 -23.18
N MET A 176 14.18 14.51 -22.36
CA MET A 176 14.94 13.36 -21.85
C MET A 176 14.17 12.07 -22.11
N LYS A 177 14.87 10.97 -22.38
CA LYS A 177 14.27 9.64 -22.52
C LYS A 177 13.77 9.16 -21.16
N ALA A 178 12.59 8.55 -21.15
CA ALA A 178 11.96 8.04 -19.94
C ALA A 178 11.29 6.69 -20.19
N HIS A 179 11.54 5.73 -19.30
CA HIS A 179 10.90 4.42 -19.28
C HIS A 179 9.75 4.43 -18.28
N VAL A 180 8.58 3.92 -18.67
CA VAL A 180 7.38 3.88 -17.82
C VAL A 180 6.90 2.44 -17.65
N LEU A 181 6.73 2.02 -16.40
CA LEU A 181 6.15 0.75 -15.96
C LEU A 181 4.82 1.02 -15.24
N SER A 182 3.78 0.23 -15.51
CA SER A 182 2.57 0.20 -14.68
C SER A 182 2.01 -1.21 -14.51
N MET A 183 1.62 -1.54 -13.27
CA MET A 183 1.12 -2.84 -12.85
C MET A 183 0.07 -2.74 -11.75
N ASP A 184 -0.71 -3.81 -11.63
CA ASP A 184 -1.73 -4.01 -10.60
C ASP A 184 -1.84 -5.51 -10.25
N GLY A 185 -2.05 -5.84 -8.98
CA GLY A 185 -2.06 -7.23 -8.51
C GLY A 185 -1.92 -7.35 -6.99
N ILE A 186 -1.37 -8.48 -6.52
CA ILE A 186 -1.02 -8.71 -5.12
C ILE A 186 0.39 -8.15 -4.90
N TYR A 187 0.53 -7.10 -4.10
CA TYR A 187 1.81 -6.46 -3.80
C TYR A 187 2.49 -7.13 -2.62
N THR A 188 3.78 -7.43 -2.79
CA THR A 188 4.70 -7.88 -1.75
C THR A 188 5.88 -6.90 -1.71
N PRO A 189 6.09 -6.15 -0.62
CA PRO A 189 7.26 -5.28 -0.45
C PRO A 189 8.58 -6.06 -0.65
N ALA A 190 9.59 -5.43 -1.24
CA ALA A 190 10.89 -6.07 -1.35
C ALA A 190 11.59 -6.10 0.01
N THR A 191 11.93 -7.31 0.47
CA THR A 191 12.66 -7.56 1.73
C THR A 191 14.09 -7.00 1.75
N GLU A 192 14.59 -6.50 0.62
CA GLU A 192 15.94 -5.93 0.47
C GLU A 192 15.92 -4.58 -0.26
N GLY A 193 16.90 -3.72 0.00
CA GLY A 193 17.03 -2.39 -0.61
C GLY A 193 16.03 -1.35 -0.08
N PHE A 194 15.51 -0.49 -0.95
CA PHE A 194 14.85 0.76 -0.55
C PHE A 194 13.47 0.58 0.10
N ASP A 195 12.73 -0.48 -0.26
CA ASP A 195 11.36 -0.74 0.26
C ASP A 195 11.34 -1.56 1.57
N ARG A 196 12.52 -1.94 2.10
CA ARG A 196 12.73 -2.97 3.16
C ARG A 196 12.05 -2.74 4.52
N GLU A 197 11.46 -1.57 4.74
CA GLU A 197 10.84 -1.20 6.03
C GLU A 197 9.35 -1.57 6.06
N ASP A 198 8.78 -1.88 4.90
CA ASP A 198 7.45 -2.47 4.76
C ASP A 198 7.56 -3.99 4.55
N THR A 199 6.56 -4.73 5.07
CA THR A 199 6.47 -6.20 4.98
C THR A 199 5.03 -6.68 4.77
N GLY A 200 4.05 -5.77 4.64
CA GLY A 200 2.65 -6.13 4.44
C GLY A 200 2.37 -6.58 3.01
N VAL A 201 1.95 -7.83 2.83
CA VAL A 201 1.35 -8.29 1.56
C VAL A 201 -0.04 -7.70 1.42
N ARG A 202 -0.37 -7.15 0.24
CA ARG A 202 -1.62 -6.41 0.00
C ARG A 202 -2.29 -6.79 -1.31
N ASP A 203 -3.58 -7.09 -1.27
CA ASP A 203 -4.38 -7.37 -2.48
C ASP A 203 -4.77 -6.08 -3.23
N TYR A 204 -4.93 -6.19 -4.55
CA TYR A 204 -5.37 -5.11 -5.46
C TYR A 204 -4.52 -3.83 -5.41
N TYR A 205 -3.26 -3.95 -5.02
CA TYR A 205 -2.32 -2.84 -5.02
C TYR A 205 -1.82 -2.51 -6.42
N ARG A 206 -1.28 -1.31 -6.56
CA ARG A 206 -0.75 -0.72 -7.78
C ARG A 206 0.73 -0.45 -7.63
N VAL A 207 1.48 -0.62 -8.71
CA VAL A 207 2.87 -0.13 -8.84
C VAL A 207 2.96 0.67 -10.13
N VAL A 208 3.44 1.90 -10.04
CA VAL A 208 3.83 2.71 -11.21
C VAL A 208 5.28 3.15 -11.01
N GLY A 209 6.10 2.91 -12.02
CA GLY A 209 7.51 3.29 -12.04
C GLY A 209 7.82 4.14 -13.25
N VAL A 210 8.61 5.20 -13.07
CA VAL A 210 9.17 5.99 -14.17
C VAL A 210 10.65 6.20 -13.91
N VAL A 211 11.50 5.88 -14.88
CA VAL A 211 12.93 6.21 -14.83
C VAL A 211 13.22 7.22 -15.93
N ILE A 212 13.80 8.37 -15.55
CA ILE A 212 14.21 9.42 -16.49
C ILE A 212 15.74 9.39 -16.63
N GLU A 213 16.23 9.32 -17.87
CA GLU A 213 17.64 9.48 -18.23
C GLU A 213 18.06 10.96 -18.08
N ALA A 214 18.27 11.39 -16.84
CA ALA A 214 18.59 12.76 -16.49
C ALA A 214 20.10 13.07 -16.62
N PRO A 215 20.52 14.33 -16.86
CA PRO A 215 21.90 14.66 -17.23
C PRO A 215 22.96 14.34 -16.17
N GLY A 216 22.56 14.25 -14.90
CA GLY A 216 23.40 13.91 -13.76
C GLY A 216 23.25 12.46 -13.30
N GLY A 217 22.69 11.57 -14.13
CA GLY A 217 22.39 10.17 -13.80
C GLY A 217 20.88 9.93 -13.63
N ASN A 218 20.45 8.69 -13.82
CA ASN A 218 19.04 8.29 -13.82
C ASN A 218 18.31 8.69 -12.52
N VAL A 219 17.10 9.24 -12.65
CA VAL A 219 16.19 9.55 -11.55
C VAL A 219 14.98 8.64 -11.61
N TYR A 220 14.65 8.02 -10.47
CA TYR A 220 13.69 6.93 -10.35
C TYR A 220 12.48 7.39 -9.55
N PHE A 221 11.34 7.54 -10.21
CA PHE A 221 10.06 7.86 -9.58
C PHE A 221 9.27 6.57 -9.40
N LYS A 222 8.82 6.28 -8.18
CA LYS A 222 7.97 5.12 -7.86
C LYS A 222 6.69 5.60 -7.19
N LEU A 223 5.59 4.91 -7.44
CA LEU A 223 4.35 5.03 -6.67
C LEU A 223 3.80 3.64 -6.37
N THR A 224 3.36 3.44 -5.13
CA THR A 224 2.58 2.26 -4.70
C THR A 224 1.28 2.70 -4.01
N GLY A 225 0.23 1.88 -4.02
CA GLY A 225 -1.01 2.22 -3.32
C GLY A 225 -2.18 1.28 -3.60
N PRO A 226 -3.27 1.35 -2.80
CA PRO A 226 -4.47 0.53 -2.98
C PRO A 226 -5.27 0.99 -4.22
N ASP A 227 -6.33 0.26 -4.58
CA ASP A 227 -7.00 0.43 -5.87
C ASP A 227 -7.47 1.87 -6.14
N TYR A 228 -8.21 2.50 -5.23
CA TYR A 228 -8.79 3.82 -5.48
C TYR A 228 -7.85 4.97 -5.12
N THR A 229 -7.25 4.97 -3.92
CA THR A 229 -6.30 6.01 -3.50
C THR A 229 -5.07 6.02 -4.41
N GLY A 230 -4.60 4.84 -4.82
CA GLY A 230 -3.54 4.68 -5.83
C GLY A 230 -3.95 5.26 -7.18
N ARG A 231 -5.15 4.99 -7.71
CA ARG A 231 -5.63 5.61 -8.97
C ARG A 231 -5.61 7.13 -8.91
N VAL A 232 -6.12 7.73 -7.83
CA VAL A 232 -6.11 9.19 -7.65
C VAL A 232 -4.66 9.71 -7.61
N MET A 233 -3.79 9.12 -6.80
CA MET A 233 -2.40 9.59 -6.70
C MET A 233 -1.61 9.37 -8.00
N ILE A 234 -1.91 8.32 -8.78
CA ILE A 234 -1.26 8.05 -10.08
C ILE A 234 -1.47 9.18 -11.08
N ASP A 235 -2.67 9.76 -11.18
CA ASP A 235 -2.89 10.89 -12.09
C ASP A 235 -2.08 12.12 -11.68
N GLN A 236 -2.10 12.45 -10.38
CA GLN A 236 -1.33 13.54 -9.78
C GLN A 236 0.18 13.33 -9.99
N PHE A 237 0.66 12.10 -9.79
CA PHE A 237 2.06 11.69 -9.94
C PHE A 237 2.53 11.72 -11.40
N MET A 238 1.73 11.20 -12.34
CA MET A 238 2.09 11.28 -13.76
C MET A 238 2.05 12.74 -14.26
N ASN A 239 1.16 13.59 -13.72
CA ASN A 239 1.17 15.03 -14.00
C ASN A 239 2.40 15.75 -13.40
N MET A 240 2.88 15.38 -12.22
CA MET A 240 4.18 15.83 -11.70
C MET A 240 5.31 15.41 -12.64
N VAL A 241 5.35 14.12 -12.99
CA VAL A 241 6.43 13.51 -13.79
C VAL A 241 6.48 14.08 -15.20
N TYR A 242 5.35 14.27 -15.89
CA TYR A 242 5.30 14.93 -17.21
C TYR A 242 5.67 16.43 -17.18
N ARG A 243 5.72 17.05 -15.99
CA ARG A 243 6.18 18.43 -15.79
C ARG A 243 7.64 18.53 -15.33
N VAL A 244 8.35 17.40 -15.17
CA VAL A 244 9.80 17.37 -14.91
C VAL A 244 10.53 18.21 -15.96
N ARG A 245 11.42 19.09 -15.51
CA ARG A 245 12.29 19.90 -16.37
C ARG A 245 13.74 19.56 -16.14
N ARG A 246 14.49 19.43 -17.22
CA ARG A 246 15.95 19.56 -17.21
C ARG A 246 16.34 20.95 -16.72
N ILE A 247 17.41 21.04 -15.94
CA ILE A 247 18.03 22.29 -15.46
C ILE A 247 19.54 22.31 -15.71
#